data_AF-A0A0K0D223-F1
#
_entry.id   AF-A0A0K0D223-F1
#
_cell.length_a   1.000
_cell.length_b   1.000
_cell.length_c   1.000
_cell.angle_alpha   90.00
_cell.angle_beta   90.00
_cell.angle_gamma   90.00
#
_symmetry.space_group_name_H-M   'P 1'
#
loop_
_entity.id
_entity.type
_entity.pdbx_description
1 polymer ?
#
loop_
_entity_poly.entity_id
_entity_poly.type
_entity_poly.pdbx_seq_one_letter_code
_entity_poly.pdbx_strand_id
1 'polypeptide(L)'
;MEAPGSQGVPTQYIKILRELYRNFATKISPFYNDINVDVKRGVRQGDTISPKLLTATHQNVMRTLEWDNMGVKIDGLQIHHLRFADDIVHITPDISQAEPMLADFDKACGMIGLRLNIKKTMFIKNGLVLYAPFTLNGTNISECSSYVYLGREINTMNDLAPELSRRKRAAWGAFKSIEDVVKKTKNTRLRAYLFDSTVLPTLTHA
;
A
#
# COMPACT_ATOMS: atom_id res chain seq x y z
N MET A 1 0.32 -21.46 -8.14
CA MET A 1 -0.83 -20.54 -8.34
C MET A 1 -2.06 -21.15 -7.71
N GLU A 2 -2.15 -21.07 -6.37
CA GLU A 2 -3.23 -21.68 -5.60
C GLU A 2 -4.35 -20.68 -5.30
N ALA A 3 -3.99 -19.44 -5.00
CA ALA A 3 -4.95 -18.37 -4.66
C ALA A 3 -6.05 -18.13 -5.71
N PRO A 4 -5.79 -18.11 -7.03
CA PRO A 4 -6.87 -18.00 -8.02
C PRO A 4 -7.83 -19.20 -8.00
N GLY A 5 -7.29 -20.40 -7.75
CA GLY A 5 -8.09 -21.64 -7.67
C GLY A 5 -9.03 -21.64 -6.47
N SER A 6 -8.56 -21.24 -5.30
CA SER A 6 -9.39 -21.11 -4.08
C SER A 6 -10.44 -19.98 -4.19
N GLN A 7 -10.32 -19.12 -5.20
CA GLN A 7 -11.22 -18.00 -5.46
C GLN A 7 -12.20 -18.27 -6.61
N GLY A 8 -12.28 -19.50 -7.11
CA GLY A 8 -13.25 -19.89 -8.13
C GLY A 8 -12.86 -19.48 -9.56
N VAL A 9 -11.60 -19.13 -9.81
CA VAL A 9 -11.13 -18.88 -11.19
C VAL A 9 -11.13 -20.20 -11.97
N PRO A 10 -11.73 -20.26 -13.18
CA PRO A 10 -11.76 -21.48 -13.98
C PRO A 10 -10.36 -22.02 -14.28
N THR A 11 -10.23 -23.35 -14.24
CA THR A 11 -8.94 -24.05 -14.36
C THR A 11 -8.22 -23.74 -15.68
N GLN A 12 -8.96 -23.45 -16.76
CA GLN A 12 -8.38 -23.07 -18.06
C GLN A 12 -7.54 -21.78 -17.93
N TYR A 13 -8.04 -20.76 -17.23
CA TYR A 13 -7.30 -19.52 -17.00
C TYR A 13 -6.11 -19.75 -16.07
N ILE A 14 -6.24 -20.58 -15.04
CA ILE A 14 -5.12 -20.92 -14.14
C ILE A 14 -4.00 -21.61 -14.91
N LYS A 15 -4.33 -22.50 -15.85
CA LYS A 15 -3.34 -23.14 -16.73
C LYS A 15 -2.62 -22.11 -17.60
N ILE A 16 -3.34 -21.19 -18.23
CA ILE A 16 -2.74 -20.12 -19.03
C ILE A 16 -1.79 -19.27 -18.17
N LEU A 17 -2.23 -18.82 -16.99
CA LEU A 17 -1.40 -18.05 -16.08
C LEU A 17 -0.14 -18.84 -15.66
N ARG A 18 -0.29 -20.14 -15.37
CA ARG A 18 0.84 -20.99 -15.00
C ARG A 18 1.87 -21.10 -16.13
N GLU A 19 1.43 -21.27 -17.37
CA GLU A 19 2.33 -21.29 -18.53
C GLU A 19 2.96 -19.92 -18.78
N LEU A 20 2.22 -18.82 -18.60
CA LEU A 20 2.78 -17.47 -18.72
C LEU A 20 3.94 -17.24 -17.75
N TYR A 21 3.87 -17.77 -16.53
CA TYR A 21 4.92 -17.66 -15.52
C TYR A 21 5.95 -18.79 -15.54
N ARG A 22 5.81 -19.77 -16.45
CA ARG A 22 6.73 -20.90 -16.56
C ARG A 22 8.05 -20.45 -17.19
N ASN A 23 9.16 -20.83 -16.56
CA ASN A 23 10.52 -20.46 -17.01
C ASN A 23 10.67 -18.96 -17.31
N PHE A 24 9.96 -18.12 -16.56
CA PHE A 24 10.01 -16.68 -16.75
C PHE A 24 11.41 -16.16 -16.39
N ALA A 25 12.01 -15.38 -17.29
CA ALA A 25 13.28 -14.71 -17.07
C ALA A 25 13.17 -13.24 -17.46
N THR A 26 13.95 -12.40 -16.79
CA THR A 26 14.17 -11.00 -17.15
C THR A 26 15.53 -10.87 -17.81
N LYS A 27 15.57 -10.15 -18.93
CA LYS A 27 16.81 -9.80 -19.61
C LYS A 27 17.26 -8.41 -19.18
N ILE A 28 18.50 -8.27 -18.76
CA ILE A 28 19.16 -7.00 -18.45
C ILE A 28 20.27 -6.85 -19.50
N SER A 29 20.29 -5.74 -20.23
CA SER A 29 21.29 -5.46 -21.26
C SER A 29 22.23 -4.34 -20.82
N PRO A 30 23.22 -4.61 -19.94
CA PRO A 30 24.33 -3.68 -19.74
C PRO A 30 25.17 -3.58 -21.03
N PHE A 31 25.95 -2.50 -21.16
CA PHE A 31 26.62 -2.05 -22.40
C PHE A 31 27.15 -3.12 -23.35
N TYR A 32 27.75 -4.19 -22.84
CA TYR A 32 28.49 -5.16 -23.65
C TYR A 32 27.86 -6.56 -23.72
N ASN A 33 27.09 -7.00 -22.72
CA ASN A 33 26.60 -8.37 -22.64
C ASN A 33 25.24 -8.45 -21.99
N ASP A 34 24.35 -9.23 -22.58
CA ASP A 34 23.05 -9.50 -22.00
C ASP A 34 23.14 -10.48 -20.81
N ILE A 35 22.44 -10.17 -19.72
CA ILE A 35 22.30 -11.01 -18.54
C ILE A 35 20.85 -11.47 -18.47
N ASN A 36 20.63 -12.78 -18.53
CA ASN A 36 19.31 -13.36 -18.27
C ASN A 36 19.22 -13.79 -16.80
N VAL A 37 18.19 -13.29 -16.12
CA VAL A 37 17.91 -13.60 -14.71
C VAL A 37 16.60 -14.36 -14.64
N ASP A 38 16.66 -15.63 -14.24
CA ASP A 38 15.48 -16.44 -14.00
C ASP A 38 14.66 -15.88 -12.83
N VAL A 39 13.42 -15.54 -13.08
CA VAL A 39 12.49 -15.06 -12.07
C VAL A 39 11.77 -16.26 -11.47
N LYS A 40 12.23 -16.69 -10.29
CA LYS A 40 11.60 -17.80 -9.54
C LYS A 40 10.38 -17.38 -8.74
N ARG A 41 10.26 -16.08 -8.44
CA ARG A 41 9.24 -15.54 -7.57
C ARG A 41 8.89 -14.09 -7.92
N GLY A 42 7.61 -13.78 -7.86
CA GLY A 42 7.08 -12.43 -8.01
C GLY A 42 6.04 -12.36 -9.12
N VAL A 43 5.44 -11.19 -9.24
CA VAL A 43 4.56 -10.85 -10.37
C VAL A 43 5.31 -9.88 -11.29
N ARG A 44 4.92 -9.80 -12.57
CA ARG A 44 5.57 -8.93 -13.55
C ARG A 44 5.14 -7.49 -13.34
N GLN A 45 6.05 -6.62 -12.94
CA GLN A 45 5.73 -5.20 -12.83
C GLN A 45 5.40 -4.64 -14.22
N GLY A 46 4.31 -3.90 -14.33
CA GLY A 46 3.80 -3.38 -15.60
C GLY A 46 2.86 -4.32 -16.37
N ASP A 47 2.74 -5.58 -15.97
CA ASP A 47 1.77 -6.51 -16.55
C ASP A 47 0.37 -6.26 -15.98
N THR A 48 -0.64 -6.19 -16.85
CA THR A 48 -2.03 -5.90 -16.51
C THR A 48 -2.64 -6.91 -15.52
N ILE A 49 -2.19 -8.18 -15.51
CA ILE A 49 -2.74 -9.19 -14.60
C ILE A 49 -2.07 -9.20 -13.22
N SER A 50 -0.85 -8.66 -13.12
CA SER A 50 -0.05 -8.71 -11.90
C SER A 50 -0.72 -8.08 -10.67
N PRO A 51 -1.40 -6.92 -10.76
CA PRO A 51 -2.13 -6.36 -9.62
C PRO A 51 -3.20 -7.32 -9.09
N LYS A 52 -3.96 -7.98 -9.98
CA LYS A 52 -4.99 -8.95 -9.58
C LYS A 52 -4.40 -10.19 -8.92
N LEU A 53 -3.27 -10.68 -9.41
CA LEU A 53 -2.56 -11.82 -8.81
C LEU A 53 -2.02 -11.48 -7.42
N LEU A 54 -1.48 -10.28 -7.24
CA LEU A 54 -1.03 -9.79 -5.94
C LEU A 54 -2.21 -9.67 -4.96
N THR A 55 -3.30 -9.02 -5.36
CA THR A 55 -4.50 -8.89 -4.54
C THR A 55 -5.12 -10.24 -4.18
N ALA A 56 -5.23 -11.17 -5.14
CA ALA A 56 -5.72 -12.52 -4.88
C ALA A 56 -4.84 -13.26 -3.86
N THR A 57 -3.51 -13.09 -3.96
CA THR A 57 -2.56 -13.68 -3.03
C THR A 57 -2.73 -13.12 -1.61
N HIS A 58 -2.79 -11.79 -1.45
CA HIS A 58 -3.07 -11.16 -0.16
C HIS A 58 -4.43 -11.56 0.41
N GLN A 59 -5.46 -11.67 -0.43
CA GLN A 59 -6.77 -12.13 0.01
C GLN A 59 -6.73 -13.58 0.53
N ASN A 60 -5.92 -14.43 -0.08
CA ASN A 60 -5.76 -15.81 0.38
C ASN A 60 -5.07 -15.85 1.76
N VAL A 61 -4.06 -15.01 2.00
CA VAL A 61 -3.44 -14.86 3.33
C VAL A 61 -4.47 -14.37 4.36
N MET A 62 -5.22 -13.31 4.03
CA MET A 62 -6.18 -12.76 4.97
C MET A 62 -7.31 -13.74 5.35
N ARG A 63 -7.68 -14.65 4.45
CA ARG A 63 -8.68 -15.70 4.73
C ARG A 63 -8.21 -16.79 5.69
N THR A 64 -6.89 -16.93 5.91
CA THR A 64 -6.38 -17.91 6.87
C THR A 64 -6.24 -17.34 8.28
N LEU A 65 -6.55 -16.06 8.47
CA LEU A 65 -6.39 -15.36 9.75
C LEU A 65 -7.73 -15.36 10.48
N GLU A 66 -7.74 -15.91 11.70
CA GLU A 66 -8.93 -16.05 12.54
C GLU A 66 -9.13 -14.79 13.40
N TRP A 67 -9.57 -13.70 12.78
CA TRP A 67 -9.70 -12.38 13.42
C TRP A 67 -11.15 -11.94 13.66
N ASP A 68 -12.10 -12.87 13.66
CA ASP A 68 -13.54 -12.55 13.78
C ASP A 68 -13.90 -11.77 15.06
N ASN A 69 -13.12 -11.95 16.13
CA ASN A 69 -13.29 -11.27 17.41
C ASN A 69 -12.23 -10.17 17.66
N MET A 70 -11.39 -9.86 16.68
CA MET A 70 -10.31 -8.87 16.82
C MET A 70 -10.63 -7.59 16.05
N GLY A 71 -10.06 -6.48 16.49
CA GLY A 71 -10.23 -5.16 15.87
C GLY A 71 -11.28 -4.28 16.55
N VAL A 72 -11.81 -3.30 15.83
CA VAL A 72 -12.73 -2.29 16.38
C VAL A 72 -14.13 -2.44 15.77
N LYS A 73 -15.15 -2.40 16.63
CA LYS A 73 -16.56 -2.46 16.22
C LYS A 73 -17.08 -1.07 15.87
N ILE A 74 -17.53 -0.88 14.63
CA ILE A 74 -18.10 0.38 14.12
C ILE A 74 -19.46 0.04 13.49
N ASP A 75 -20.53 0.66 13.98
CA ASP A 75 -21.91 0.46 13.50
C ASP A 75 -22.34 -1.01 13.39
N GLY A 76 -21.89 -1.85 14.33
CA GLY A 76 -22.17 -3.27 14.36
C GLY A 76 -21.22 -4.16 13.54
N LEU A 77 -20.35 -3.56 12.71
CA LEU A 77 -19.37 -4.27 11.91
C LEU A 77 -18.01 -4.32 12.62
N GLN A 78 -17.39 -5.50 12.64
CA GLN A 78 -16.03 -5.68 13.15
C GLN A 78 -15.01 -5.29 12.06
N ILE A 79 -14.24 -4.22 12.28
CA ILE A 79 -13.24 -3.72 11.34
C ILE A 79 -11.84 -3.96 11.92
N HIS A 80 -11.02 -4.71 11.18
CA HIS A 80 -9.70 -5.14 11.64
C HIS A 80 -8.56 -4.72 10.71
N HIS A 81 -8.82 -4.43 9.42
CA HIS A 81 -7.79 -3.93 8.51
C HIS A 81 -8.30 -3.01 7.38
N LEU A 82 -7.39 -2.21 6.83
CA LEU A 82 -7.49 -1.57 5.52
C LEU A 82 -6.34 -2.05 4.64
N ARG A 83 -6.58 -2.23 3.33
CA ARG A 83 -5.59 -2.77 2.40
C ARG A 83 -5.62 -2.05 1.07
N PHE A 84 -4.44 -1.65 0.60
CA PHE A 84 -4.24 -1.15 -0.75
C PHE A 84 -2.88 -1.63 -1.27
N ALA A 85 -2.90 -2.46 -2.32
CA ALA A 85 -1.69 -3.12 -2.83
C ALA A 85 -0.91 -3.84 -1.70
N ASP A 86 0.30 -3.37 -1.39
CA ASP A 86 1.18 -3.81 -0.30
C ASP A 86 1.07 -2.98 0.99
N ASP A 87 0.38 -1.84 0.96
CA ASP A 87 0.12 -1.00 2.13
C ASP A 87 -1.08 -1.54 2.92
N ILE A 88 -0.82 -2.05 4.12
CA ILE A 88 -1.81 -2.69 5.00
C ILE A 88 -1.81 -1.97 6.34
N VAL A 89 -3.00 -1.63 6.82
CA VAL A 89 -3.23 -1.04 8.14
C VAL A 89 -4.03 -2.02 8.96
N HIS A 90 -3.52 -2.42 10.12
CA HIS A 90 -4.31 -3.14 11.13
C HIS A 90 -4.92 -2.12 12.10
N ILE A 91 -6.18 -2.36 12.48
CA ILE A 91 -6.93 -1.50 13.40
C ILE A 91 -7.30 -2.37 14.60
N THR A 92 -6.78 -2.00 15.77
CA THR A 92 -7.00 -2.74 17.02
C THR A 92 -7.40 -1.78 18.15
N PRO A 93 -8.12 -2.26 19.17
CA PRO A 93 -8.49 -1.43 20.33
C PRO A 93 -7.28 -1.14 21.22
N ASP A 94 -6.29 -2.03 21.25
CA ASP A 94 -5.11 -1.94 22.11
C ASP A 94 -3.93 -2.77 21.55
N ILE A 95 -2.78 -2.66 22.21
CA ILE A 95 -1.52 -3.33 21.84
C ILE A 95 -1.60 -4.85 22.07
N SER A 96 -2.37 -5.32 23.04
CA SER A 96 -2.50 -6.76 23.35
C SER A 96 -3.20 -7.53 22.22
N GLN A 97 -4.04 -6.88 21.43
CA GLN A 97 -4.53 -7.42 20.16
C GLN A 97 -3.57 -7.14 18.98
N ALA A 98 -2.90 -5.99 18.96
CA ALA A 98 -2.02 -5.61 17.85
C ALA A 98 -0.85 -6.59 17.66
N GLU A 99 -0.20 -7.01 18.74
CA GLU A 99 0.97 -7.92 18.69
C GLU A 99 0.64 -9.28 18.09
N PRO A 100 -0.35 -10.05 18.60
CA PRO A 100 -0.71 -11.33 18.01
C PRO A 100 -1.22 -11.17 16.58
N MET A 101 -2.00 -10.14 16.25
CA MET A 101 -2.43 -9.90 14.87
C MET A 101 -1.25 -9.66 13.92
N LEU A 102 -0.28 -8.86 14.33
CA LEU A 102 0.90 -8.61 13.49
C LEU A 102 1.76 -9.88 13.35
N ALA A 103 1.91 -10.69 14.40
CA ALA A 103 2.64 -11.94 14.39
C ALA A 103 1.97 -13.00 13.50
N ASP A 104 0.65 -13.16 13.60
CA ASP A 104 -0.12 -14.08 12.75
C ASP A 104 0.00 -13.68 11.27
N PHE A 105 -0.10 -12.38 11.00
CA PHE A 105 0.05 -11.85 9.66
C PHE A 105 1.46 -12.06 9.08
N ASP A 106 2.51 -11.81 9.88
CA ASP A 106 3.91 -12.07 9.49
C ASP A 106 4.14 -13.54 9.16
N LYS A 107 3.64 -14.43 10.03
CA LYS A 107 3.72 -15.88 9.83
C LYS A 107 3.00 -16.32 8.56
N ALA A 108 1.76 -15.88 8.35
CA ALA A 108 0.96 -16.25 7.18
C ALA A 108 1.58 -15.70 5.88
N CYS A 109 2.12 -14.48 5.90
CA CYS A 109 2.93 -13.93 4.82
C CYS A 109 4.16 -14.80 4.54
N GLY A 110 4.90 -15.19 5.59
CA GLY A 110 6.09 -16.03 5.49
C GLY A 110 5.81 -17.41 4.87
N MET A 111 4.62 -17.98 5.07
CA MET A 111 4.23 -19.27 4.46
C MET A 111 4.11 -19.20 2.94
N ILE A 112 3.65 -18.06 2.40
CA ILE A 112 3.67 -17.79 0.97
C ILE A 112 4.95 -17.04 0.55
N GLY A 113 5.88 -16.91 1.50
CA GLY A 113 7.20 -16.30 1.45
C GLY A 113 7.25 -14.77 1.38
N LEU A 114 6.12 -14.07 1.51
CA LEU A 114 6.16 -12.61 1.64
C LEU A 114 6.89 -12.24 2.94
N ARG A 115 7.46 -11.04 2.97
CA ARG A 115 8.20 -10.54 4.13
C ARG A 115 7.74 -9.13 4.44
N LEU A 116 7.46 -8.88 5.72
CA LEU A 116 7.14 -7.54 6.19
C LEU A 116 8.40 -6.68 6.19
N ASN A 117 8.25 -5.42 5.82
CA ASN A 117 9.32 -4.44 5.93
C ASN A 117 9.24 -3.76 7.30
N ILE A 118 9.80 -4.40 8.32
CA ILE A 118 9.76 -3.93 9.72
C ILE A 118 10.23 -2.47 9.86
N LYS A 119 11.21 -2.04 9.05
CA LYS A 119 11.72 -0.65 9.07
C LYS A 119 10.69 0.38 8.59
N LYS A 120 9.76 -0.03 7.72
CA LYS A 120 8.66 0.82 7.22
C LYS A 120 7.37 0.63 8.00
N THR A 121 7.24 -0.47 8.75
CA THR A 121 6.11 -0.71 9.63
C THR A 121 6.22 0.23 10.82
N MET A 122 5.17 1.03 11.03
CA MET A 122 5.04 1.94 12.16
C MET A 122 3.65 1.76 12.77
N PHE A 123 3.45 2.25 13.98
CA PHE A 123 2.12 2.32 14.58
C PHE A 123 1.80 3.73 15.08
N ILE A 124 0.51 4.04 15.05
CA ILE A 124 -0.07 5.25 15.64
C ILE A 124 -1.05 4.77 16.71
N LYS A 125 -1.03 5.42 17.88
CA LYS A 125 -2.00 5.19 18.96
C LYS A 125 -2.68 6.50 19.36
N ASN A 126 -3.89 6.40 19.91
CA ASN A 126 -4.55 7.56 20.49
C ASN A 126 -3.94 7.90 21.88
N GLY A 127 -4.24 9.09 22.40
CA GLY A 127 -3.74 9.54 23.70
C GLY A 127 -4.28 8.76 24.91
N LEU A 128 -5.25 7.86 24.72
CA LEU A 128 -5.83 7.03 25.77
C LEU A 128 -5.04 5.73 25.99
N VAL A 129 -4.31 5.28 24.96
CA VAL A 129 -3.48 4.08 25.06
C VAL A 129 -2.20 4.43 25.83
N LEU A 130 -2.04 3.80 27.00
CA LEU A 130 -0.82 3.92 27.81
C LEU A 130 0.42 3.48 27.00
N TYR A 131 1.60 3.97 27.39
CA TYR A 131 2.83 3.50 26.78
C TYR A 131 3.02 2.00 27.06
N ALA A 132 3.07 1.20 26.00
CA ALA A 132 3.54 -0.16 26.05
C ALA A 132 4.47 -0.40 24.85
N PRO A 133 5.55 -1.19 25.03
CA PRO A 133 6.37 -1.64 23.91
C PRO A 133 5.47 -2.38 22.89
N PHE A 134 5.71 -2.13 21.61
CA PHE A 134 5.06 -2.87 20.52
C PHE A 134 6.14 -3.57 19.71
N THR A 135 6.16 -4.91 19.74
CA THR A 135 7.25 -5.69 19.17
C THR A 135 6.77 -6.77 18.21
N LEU A 136 7.59 -7.06 17.20
CA LEU A 136 7.42 -8.21 16.30
C LEU A 136 8.72 -9.00 16.30
N ASN A 137 8.67 -10.28 16.69
CA ASN A 137 9.84 -11.16 16.75
C ASN A 137 11.01 -10.54 17.56
N GLY A 138 10.71 -9.86 18.66
CA GLY A 138 11.69 -9.17 19.51
C GLY A 138 12.25 -7.86 18.93
N THR A 139 11.78 -7.42 17.76
CA THR A 139 12.14 -6.12 17.17
C THR A 139 11.06 -5.09 17.48
N ASN A 140 11.46 -3.94 18.02
CA ASN A 140 10.54 -2.83 18.29
C ASN A 140 10.00 -2.24 16.97
N ILE A 141 8.67 -2.10 16.90
CA ILE A 141 8.00 -1.31 15.87
C ILE A 141 8.00 0.15 16.33
N SER A 142 8.32 1.07 15.43
CA SER A 142 8.39 2.50 15.76
C SER A 142 7.00 3.13 15.91
N GLU A 143 6.81 3.88 17.00
CA GLU A 143 5.66 4.76 17.17
C GLU A 143 5.87 6.02 16.32
N CYS A 144 4.83 6.51 15.64
CA CYS A 144 4.82 7.83 15.02
C CYS A 144 3.62 8.66 15.46
N SER A 145 3.81 9.98 15.46
CA SER A 145 2.75 10.97 15.75
C SER A 145 1.96 11.36 14.50
N SER A 146 2.57 11.22 13.31
CA SER A 146 1.90 11.37 12.01
C SER A 146 2.39 10.35 10.99
N TYR A 147 1.53 10.03 10.03
CA TYR A 147 1.82 9.10 8.93
C TYR A 147 1.04 9.51 7.69
N VAL A 148 1.63 9.33 6.50
CA VAL A 148 0.95 9.56 5.22
C VAL A 148 0.49 8.22 4.68
N TYR A 149 -0.82 7.97 4.76
CA TYR A 149 -1.44 6.77 4.19
C TYR A 149 -2.17 7.14 2.90
N LEU A 150 -1.79 6.54 1.77
CA LEU A 150 -2.41 6.74 0.45
C LEU A 150 -2.57 8.22 0.05
N GLY A 151 -1.55 9.05 0.33
CA GLY A 151 -1.60 10.48 0.02
C GLY A 151 -2.47 11.28 1.00
N ARG A 152 -2.71 10.78 2.22
CA ARG A 152 -3.32 11.59 3.27
C ARG A 152 -2.53 11.48 4.56
N GLU A 153 -2.06 12.63 5.05
CA GLU A 153 -1.49 12.70 6.39
C GLU A 153 -2.60 12.55 7.44
N ILE A 154 -2.36 11.61 8.36
CA ILE A 154 -3.13 11.38 9.58
C ILE A 154 -2.21 11.59 10.78
N ASN A 155 -2.74 12.10 11.88
CA ASN A 155 -1.97 12.30 13.11
C ASN A 155 -2.80 11.98 14.36
N THR A 156 -2.07 11.77 15.47
CA THR A 156 -2.64 11.42 16.77
C THR A 156 -3.58 12.47 17.36
N MET A 157 -3.45 13.73 16.92
CA MET A 157 -4.24 14.86 17.41
C MET A 157 -5.53 15.10 16.60
N ASN A 158 -5.76 14.31 15.54
CA ASN A 158 -6.84 14.53 14.58
C ASN A 158 -6.83 15.96 13.99
N ASP A 159 -5.64 16.56 13.86
CA ASP A 159 -5.46 17.90 13.31
C ASP A 159 -5.31 17.86 11.79
N LEU A 160 -6.11 18.63 11.07
CA LEU A 160 -6.07 18.70 9.61
C LEU A 160 -5.02 19.72 9.09
N ALA A 161 -4.50 20.60 9.93
CA ALA A 161 -3.60 21.68 9.51
C ALA A 161 -2.30 21.19 8.85
N PRO A 162 -1.62 20.12 9.32
CA PRO A 162 -0.44 19.56 8.64
C PRO A 162 -0.76 19.06 7.23
N GLU A 163 -1.85 18.32 7.07
CA GLU A 163 -2.29 17.78 5.78
C GLU A 163 -2.66 18.89 4.78
N LEU A 164 -3.39 19.91 5.23
CA LEU A 164 -3.71 21.08 4.40
C LEU A 164 -2.44 21.82 3.97
N SER A 165 -1.49 21.96 4.89
CA SER A 165 -0.19 22.58 4.59
C SER A 165 0.60 21.77 3.58
N ARG A 166 0.59 20.43 3.69
CA ARG A 166 1.24 19.50 2.74
C ARG A 166 0.63 19.64 1.34
N ARG A 167 -0.71 19.60 1.22
CA ARG A 167 -1.42 19.75 -0.06
C ARG A 167 -1.21 21.12 -0.69
N LYS A 168 -1.23 22.19 0.10
CA LYS A 168 -0.89 23.54 -0.37
C LYS A 168 0.52 23.60 -0.95
N ARG A 169 1.52 23.04 -0.24
CA ARG A 169 2.90 22.98 -0.75
C ARG A 169 3.00 22.18 -2.04
N ALA A 170 2.36 21.01 -2.13
CA ALA A 170 2.36 20.18 -3.33
C ALA A 170 1.72 20.90 -4.53
N ALA A 171 0.55 21.51 -4.33
CA ALA A 171 -0.11 22.32 -5.36
C ALA A 171 0.75 23.50 -5.80
N TRP A 172 1.49 24.11 -4.88
CA TRP A 172 2.41 25.20 -5.22
C TRP A 172 3.62 24.74 -6.01
N GLY A 173 4.17 23.57 -5.68
CA GLY A 173 5.19 22.91 -6.51
C GLY A 173 4.69 22.61 -7.93
N ALA A 174 3.47 22.08 -8.06
CA ALA A 174 2.84 21.80 -9.34
C ALA A 174 2.62 23.09 -10.15
N PHE A 175 2.12 24.16 -9.53
CA PHE A 175 1.98 25.46 -10.20
C PHE A 175 3.33 26.00 -10.68
N LYS A 176 4.37 25.91 -9.84
CA LYS A 176 5.72 26.36 -10.20
C LYS A 176 6.27 25.63 -11.42
N SER A 177 5.95 24.36 -11.61
CA SER A 177 6.37 23.59 -12.79
C SER A 177 5.79 24.12 -14.12
N ILE A 178 4.64 24.80 -14.09
CA ILE A 178 3.96 25.33 -15.28
C ILE A 178 3.89 26.87 -15.31
N GLU A 179 4.50 27.55 -14.34
CA GLU A 179 4.33 29.00 -14.11
C GLU A 179 4.64 29.81 -15.37
N ASP A 180 5.74 29.50 -16.05
CA ASP A 180 6.18 30.22 -17.26
C ASP A 180 5.19 30.04 -18.42
N VAL A 181 4.66 28.83 -18.60
CA VAL A 181 3.68 28.53 -19.64
C VAL A 181 2.37 29.26 -19.35
N VAL A 182 1.92 29.22 -18.10
CA VAL A 182 0.68 29.91 -17.66
C VAL A 182 0.80 31.42 -17.82
N LYS A 183 1.96 32.02 -17.48
CA LYS A 183 2.20 33.47 -17.64
C LYS A 183 2.25 33.91 -19.10
N LYS A 184 2.82 33.09 -19.99
CA LYS A 184 2.92 33.40 -21.42
C LYS A 184 1.61 33.14 -22.19
N THR A 185 0.75 32.28 -21.67
CA THR A 185 -0.52 31.94 -22.31
C THR A 185 -1.54 33.06 -22.15
N LYS A 186 -1.92 33.72 -23.26
CA LYS A 186 -2.96 34.78 -23.23
C LYS A 186 -4.38 34.23 -23.16
N ASN A 187 -4.61 33.01 -23.66
CA ASN A 187 -5.94 32.40 -23.69
C ASN A 187 -6.36 31.93 -22.29
N THR A 188 -7.38 32.56 -21.73
CA THR A 188 -7.90 32.26 -20.38
C THR A 188 -8.40 30.82 -20.23
N ARG A 189 -9.04 30.26 -21.26
CA ARG A 189 -9.52 28.87 -21.23
C ARG A 189 -8.36 27.89 -21.16
N LEU A 190 -7.30 28.13 -21.92
CA LEU A 190 -6.11 27.29 -21.90
C LEU A 190 -5.37 27.40 -20.56
N ARG A 191 -5.33 28.60 -19.95
CA ARG A 191 -4.77 28.78 -18.60
C ARG A 191 -5.56 28.00 -17.54
N ALA A 192 -6.88 28.06 -17.58
CA ALA A 192 -7.74 27.29 -16.67
C ALA A 192 -7.50 25.79 -16.86
N TYR A 193 -7.50 25.32 -18.12
CA TYR A 193 -7.20 23.92 -18.43
C TYR A 193 -5.85 23.45 -17.87
N LEU A 194 -4.78 24.22 -18.06
CA LEU A 194 -3.45 23.89 -17.51
C LEU A 194 -3.44 23.84 -15.97
N PHE A 195 -4.22 24.70 -15.32
CA PHE A 195 -4.38 24.67 -13.87
C PHE A 195 -5.14 23.40 -13.43
N ASP A 196 -6.27 23.12 -14.07
CA ASP A 196 -7.15 22.00 -13.75
C ASP A 196 -6.52 20.64 -14.05
N SER A 197 -5.62 20.56 -15.04
CA SER A 197 -4.92 19.32 -15.40
C SER A 197 -3.70 19.02 -14.52
N THR A 198 -3.16 20.02 -13.82
CA THR A 198 -1.83 19.91 -13.18
C THR A 198 -1.86 20.29 -11.70
N VAL A 199 -2.44 21.43 -11.36
CA VAL A 199 -2.47 21.96 -9.98
C VAL A 199 -3.61 21.34 -9.19
N LEU A 200 -4.82 21.32 -9.75
CA LEU A 200 -6.00 20.79 -9.07
C LEU A 200 -5.87 19.32 -8.68
N PRO A 201 -5.34 18.41 -9.53
CA PRO A 201 -5.17 17.00 -9.16
C PRO A 201 -4.15 16.84 -8.03
N THR A 202 -3.07 17.62 -8.05
CA THR A 202 -2.09 17.63 -6.96
C THR A 202 -2.71 18.14 -5.66
N LEU A 203 -3.55 19.17 -5.69
CA LEU A 203 -4.23 19.67 -4.48
C LEU A 203 -5.20 18.63 -3.88
N THR A 204 -5.90 17.88 -4.74
CA THR A 204 -6.99 16.97 -4.36
C THR A 204 -6.54 15.54 -4.12
N HIS A 205 -5.40 15.12 -4.67
CA HIS A 205 -4.93 13.73 -4.63
C HIS A 205 -3.42 13.54 -4.35
N ALA A 206 -2.66 14.58 -3.98
CA ALA A 206 -1.25 14.45 -3.57
C ALA A 206 -1.05 13.69 -2.26
#